data_AF-F8QKV8-F1
#
_entry.id   AF-F8QKV8-F1
#
_cell.length_a   1.000
_cell.length_b   1.000
_cell.length_c   1.000
_cell.angle_alpha   90.00
_cell.angle_beta   90.00
_cell.angle_gamma   90.00
#
_symmetry.space_group_name_H-M   'P 1'
#
loop_
_entity.id
_entity.type
_entity.pdbx_description
1 polymer ?
#
loop_
_entity_poly.entity_id
_entity_poly.type
_entity_poly.pdbx_seq_one_letter_code
_entity_poly.pdbx_strand_id
1 'polypeptide(L)' 'TKKIPRPIPVYNTDGTLNKDGAIKEFIELRMSIEDHEENIHFAVTSLGSGRMFLGHEWLTKHNPTIDWKKSEL' A
#
# COMPACT_ATOMS: atom_id res chain seq x y z
N THR A 1 14.65 -4.16 3.22
CA THR A 1 13.65 -3.43 4.03
C THR A 1 14.38 -2.53 5.02
N LYS A 2 13.71 -1.50 5.56
CA LYS A 2 14.23 -0.58 6.58
C LYS A 2 13.27 -0.56 7.76
N LYS A 3 13.77 -0.89 8.95
CA LYS A 3 12.98 -0.94 10.19
C LYS A 3 12.62 0.47 10.67
N ILE A 4 11.47 0.59 11.32
CA ILE A 4 11.02 1.83 11.97
C ILE A 4 11.11 1.69 13.49
N PRO A 5 11.39 2.77 14.23
CA PRO A 5 11.55 2.72 15.68
C PRO A 5 10.22 2.49 16.42
N ARG A 6 9.10 2.90 15.83
CA ARG A 6 7.76 2.76 16.39
C ARG A 6 6.89 1.93 15.45
N PRO A 7 6.55 0.67 15.80
CA PRO A 7 5.66 -0.15 14.99
C PRO A 7 4.28 0.48 14.82
N ILE A 8 3.66 0.27 13.67
CA ILE A 8 2.33 0.80 13.32
C ILE A 8 1.32 -0.37 13.38
N PRO A 9 0.32 -0.34 14.28
CA PRO A 9 -0.74 -1.34 14.30
C PRO A 9 -1.48 -1.36 12.97
N VAL A 10 -1.74 -2.55 12.43
CA VAL A 10 -2.49 -2.71 11.19
C VAL A 10 -3.62 -3.71 11.41
N TYR A 11 -4.80 -3.34 10.94
CA TYR A 11 -6.03 -4.10 11.10
C TYR A 11 -6.57 -4.46 9.73
N ASN A 12 -7.14 -5.65 9.62
CA ASN A 12 -7.85 -6.07 8.42
C ASN A 12 -9.22 -5.39 8.36
N THR A 13 -9.92 -5.54 7.23
CA THR A 13 -11.25 -4.93 7.01
C THR A 13 -12.32 -5.44 7.97
N ASP A 14 -12.16 -6.64 8.52
CA ASP A 14 -13.05 -7.22 9.54
C ASP A 14 -12.73 -6.73 10.97
N GLY A 15 -11.76 -5.82 11.12
CA GLY A 15 -11.34 -5.25 12.40
C GLY A 15 -10.36 -6.12 13.20
N THR A 16 -9.99 -7.31 12.69
CA THR A 16 -8.98 -8.15 13.34
C THR A 16 -7.58 -7.58 13.14
N LEU A 17 -6.67 -7.85 14.08
CA LEU A 17 -5.25 -7.57 13.87
C LEU A 17 -4.72 -8.39 12.71
N ASN A 18 -3.86 -7.77 11.89
CA ASN A 18 -3.18 -8.52 10.85
C ASN A 18 -2.36 -9.66 11.45
N LYS A 19 -2.32 -10.79 10.76
CA LYS A 19 -1.67 -12.01 11.27
C LYS A 19 -0.17 -11.84 11.53
N ASP A 20 0.50 -10.93 10.82
CA ASP A 20 1.92 -10.61 11.03
C ASP A 20 2.12 -9.55 12.12
N GLY A 21 1.03 -9.07 12.73
CA GLY A 21 1.01 -8.03 13.73
C GLY A 21 1.22 -6.64 13.13
N ALA A 22 1.86 -5.77 13.89
CA ALA A 22 2.16 -4.41 13.49
C ALA A 22 3.24 -4.34 12.39
N ILE A 23 3.11 -3.35 11.50
CA ILE A 23 4.16 -3.00 10.54
C ILE A 23 5.40 -2.54 11.31
N LYS A 24 6.55 -3.14 10.99
CA LYS A 24 7.86 -2.84 11.62
C LYS A 24 8.89 -2.35 10.64
N GLU A 25 8.61 -2.43 9.35
CA GLU A 25 9.55 -2.08 8.31
C GLU A 25 8.85 -1.66 7.03
N PHE A 26 9.59 -0.87 6.24
CA PHE A 26 9.21 -0.46 4.91
C PHE A 26 10.22 -1.00 3.89
N ILE A 27 9.80 -1.15 2.64
CA ILE A 27 10.68 -1.46 1.52
C ILE A 27 10.47 -0.44 0.41
N GLU A 28 11.56 0.04 -0.16
CA GLU A 28 11.50 0.82 -1.39
C GLU A 28 11.44 -0.14 -2.57
N LEU A 29 10.43 0.02 -3.43
CA LEU A 29 10.27 -0.72 -4.67
C LEU A 29 10.16 0.27 -5.82
N ARG A 30 10.73 -0.08 -6.96
CA ARG A 30 10.43 0.59 -8.23
C ARG A 30 9.12 0.00 -8.77
N MET A 31 8.11 0.85 -8.91
CA MET A 31 6.82 0.50 -9.45
C MET A 31 6.68 1.04 -10.86
N SER A 32 6.07 0.25 -11.74
CA SER A 32 5.71 0.65 -13.10
C SER A 32 4.23 0.33 -13.32
N ILE A 33 3.46 1.34 -13.73
CA ILE A 33 2.04 1.25 -14.07
C ILE A 33 1.85 2.06 -15.35
N GLU A 34 1.46 1.39 -16.43
CA GLU A 34 1.33 1.99 -17.76
C GLU A 34 2.63 2.72 -18.19
N ASP A 35 2.58 4.02 -18.48
CA ASP A 35 3.73 4.87 -18.82
C ASP A 35 4.34 5.58 -17.59
N HIS A 36 3.84 5.29 -16.39
CA HIS A 36 4.33 5.86 -15.14
C HIS A 36 5.30 4.93 -14.42
N GLU A 37 6.43 5.48 -14.00
CA GLU A 37 7.39 4.80 -13.12
C GLU A 37 7.77 5.68 -11.94
N GLU A 38 7.89 5.09 -10.75
CA GLU A 38 8.38 5.77 -9.57
C GLU A 38 8.98 4.81 -8.54
N ASN A 39 9.82 5.35 -7.65
CA ASN A 39 10.24 4.63 -6.45
C ASN A 39 9.30 4.98 -5.30
N ILE A 40 8.66 3.95 -4.73
CA ILE A 40 7.65 4.09 -3.69
C ILE A 40 8.03 3.23 -2.48
N HIS A 41 7.73 3.77 -1.29
CA HIS A 41 7.96 3.06 -0.03
C HIS A 41 6.69 2.30 0.38
N PHE A 42 6.77 0.98 0.43
CA PHE A 42 5.70 0.10 0.89
C PHE A 42 5.89 -0.33 2.33
N ALA A 43 4.81 -0.35 3.11
CA ALA A 43 4.76 -1.03 4.39
C ALA A 43 4.75 -2.55 4.18
N VAL A 44 5.55 -3.27 4.95
CA VAL A 44 5.60 -4.74 4.87
C VAL A 44 4.63 -5.36 5.89
N THR A 45 3.66 -6.13 5.39
CA THR A 45 2.67 -6.87 6.20
C THR A 45 2.05 -8.00 5.38
N SER A 46 1.33 -8.94 6.02
CA SER A 46 0.58 -9.95 5.29
C SER A 46 -0.65 -9.37 4.61
N LEU A 47 -0.86 -9.69 3.33
CA LEU A 47 -2.05 -9.29 2.56
C LEU A 47 -3.00 -10.46 2.26
N GLY A 48 -2.83 -11.60 2.92
CA GLY A 48 -3.57 -12.82 2.59
C GLY A 48 -3.19 -13.32 1.19
N SER A 49 -4.15 -13.35 0.26
CA SER A 49 -3.95 -13.70 -1.15
C SER A 49 -3.55 -12.50 -2.03
N GLY A 50 -3.61 -11.27 -1.49
CA GLY A 50 -3.20 -10.05 -2.19
C GLY A 50 -1.70 -9.99 -2.43
N ARG A 51 -1.29 -9.33 -3.53
CA ARG A 51 0.13 -9.11 -3.85
C ARG A 51 0.65 -7.75 -3.38
N MET A 52 -0.18 -6.72 -3.51
CA MET A 52 0.16 -5.34 -3.19
C MET A 52 -1.13 -4.52 -3.07
N PHE A 53 -1.17 -3.58 -2.13
CA PHE A 53 -2.25 -2.59 -2.03
C PHE A 53 -1.66 -1.20 -2.23
N LEU A 54 -2.32 -0.40 -3.08
CA LEU A 54 -2.05 1.03 -3.24
C LEU A 54 -3.10 1.82 -2.47
N GLY A 55 -2.66 2.79 -1.69
CA GLY A 55 -3.55 3.61 -0.88
C GLY A 55 -4.45 4.50 -1.75
N HIS A 56 -5.60 4.89 -1.19
CA HIS A 56 -6.54 5.78 -1.86
C HIS A 56 -5.92 7.13 -2.27
N GLU A 57 -5.05 7.70 -1.42
CA GLU A 57 -4.33 8.95 -1.73
C GLU A 57 -3.45 8.81 -2.98
N TRP A 58 -2.77 7.66 -3.12
CA TRP A 58 -1.98 7.35 -4.29
C TRP A 58 -2.87 7.26 -5.54
N LEU A 59 -3.95 6.50 -5.45
CA LEU A 59 -4.88 6.28 -6.57
C LEU A 59 -5.52 7.59 -7.03
N THR A 60 -5.92 8.45 -6.10
CA THR A 60 -6.53 9.77 -6.40
C THR A 60 -5.50 10.74 -7.02
N LYS A 61 -4.25 10.71 -6.54
CA LYS A 61 -3.19 11.57 -7.05
C LYS A 61 -2.79 11.21 -8.48
N HIS A 62 -2.53 9.92 -8.73
CA HIS A 62 -2.01 9.44 -10.01
C HIS A 62 -3.11 9.17 -11.03
N ASN A 63 -4.34 8.89 -10.56
CA ASN A 63 -5.54 8.71 -11.38
C ASN A 63 -5.30 7.82 -12.63
N PRO A 64 -4.97 6.53 -12.43
CA PRO A 64 -4.73 5.57 -13.52
C PRO A 64 -6.03 5.29 -14.30
N THR A 65 -6.20 4.07 -14.85
CA THR A 65 -7.33 3.73 -15.73
C THR A 65 -8.72 4.10 -15.18
N ILE A 66 -8.95 4.00 -13.87
CA ILE A 66 -10.21 4.40 -13.21
C ILE A 66 -10.09 5.88 -12.79
N ASP A 67 -11.12 6.70 -13.00
CA ASP A 67 -11.15 8.10 -12.53
C ASP A 67 -11.44 8.15 -11.02
N TRP A 68 -10.40 7.97 -10.22
CA TRP A 68 -10.43 8.04 -8.76
C TRP A 68 -10.74 9.44 -8.22
N LYS A 69 -10.53 10.49 -9.02
CA LYS A 69 -10.87 11.87 -8.62
C LYS A 69 -12.37 12.11 -8.66
N LYS A 70 -13.07 11.50 -9.61
CA LYS A 70 -14.54 11.60 -9.74
C LYS A 70 -15.29 10.40 -9.20
N SER A 71 -14.58 9.33 -8.83
CA SER A 71 -15.17 8.03 -8.48
C SER A 71 -16.00 7.43 -9.63
N GLU A 72 -15.51 7.56 -10.86
CA GLU A 72 -16.13 7.06 -12.09
C GLU A 72 -15.22 6.01 -12.77
N LEU A 73 -15.83 5.09 -13.55
CA LEU A 73 -15.11 4.10 -14.36
C LEU A 73 -14.55 4.73 -15.64
#